data_AF-A0A533HYB0-F1
#
_entry.id   AF-A0A533HYB0-F1
#
_cell.length_a   1.000
_cell.length_b   1.000
_cell.length_c   1.000
_cell.angle_alpha   90.00
_cell.angle_beta   90.00
_cell.angle_gamma   90.00
#
_symmetry.space_group_name_H-M   'P 1'
#
loop_
_entity.id
_entity.type
_entity.pdbx_description
1 polymer ?
#
loop_
_entity_poly.entity_id
_entity_poly.type
_entity_poly.pdbx_seq_one_letter_code
_entity_poly.pdbx_strand_id
1 'polypeptide(L)'
;MTGYDPIRFDFWTGRDFRVAGKELASSPSAELSQIPENPIRRLHENGRVIQKLYLATVAAAEAEEQITPAAEWLIDNNHMVEENLRQLREGMNRAFLRRLPIQNPHFPSKALISLS
;
A
#
# COMPACT_ATOMS: atom_id res chain seq x y z
N MET A 1 9.17 -19.90 23.25
CA MET A 1 7.89 -19.28 22.85
C MET A 1 8.10 -17.77 22.79
N THR A 2 8.60 -17.25 21.67
CA THR A 2 8.65 -15.80 21.41
C THR A 2 7.36 -15.43 20.70
N GLY A 3 6.35 -15.01 21.49
CA GLY A 3 5.14 -14.41 20.93
C GLY A 3 5.53 -13.06 20.33
N TYR A 4 5.47 -12.94 19.00
CA TYR A 4 5.55 -11.63 18.37
C TYR A 4 4.34 -10.82 18.83
N ASP A 5 4.57 -9.59 19.29
CA ASP A 5 3.47 -8.67 19.49
C ASP A 5 2.74 -8.53 18.15
N PRO A 6 1.41 -8.75 18.11
CA PRO A 6 0.66 -8.53 16.88
C PRO A 6 0.86 -7.09 16.44
N ILE A 7 1.08 -6.88 15.15
CA ILE A 7 1.14 -5.53 14.56
C ILE A 7 -0.20 -4.86 14.82
N ARG A 8 -0.28 -4.05 15.88
CA ARG A 8 -1.43 -3.21 16.18
C ARG A 8 -1.16 -1.85 15.58
N PHE A 9 -1.85 -1.55 14.49
CA PHE A 9 -2.06 -0.16 14.10
C PHE A 9 -3.39 0.29 14.69
N ASP A 10 -3.43 1.53 15.17
CA ASP A 10 -4.70 2.20 15.39
C ASP A 10 -5.42 2.24 14.04
N PHE A 11 -6.48 1.44 13.91
CA PHE A 11 -7.35 1.55 12.75
C PHE A 11 -7.84 2.99 12.70
N TRP A 12 -7.63 3.66 11.57
CA TRP A 12 -8.10 5.02 11.38
C TRP A 12 -9.64 5.01 11.35
N THR A 13 -10.26 5.41 12.45
CA THR A 13 -11.68 5.10 12.76
C THR A 13 -12.67 6.24 12.51
N GLY A 14 -12.28 7.41 12.02
CA GLY A 14 -13.16 8.57 12.21
C GLY A 14 -13.11 9.76 11.27
N ARG A 15 -12.45 9.74 10.12
CA ARG A 15 -12.49 10.89 9.19
C ARG A 15 -12.77 10.45 7.75
N ASP A 16 -13.34 11.34 6.95
CA ASP A 16 -13.53 11.13 5.51
C ASP A 16 -12.16 11.05 4.81
N PHE A 17 -11.95 10.06 3.94
CA PHE A 17 -10.73 9.89 3.14
C PHE A 17 -10.34 11.17 2.38
N ARG A 18 -11.33 11.96 1.97
CA ARG A 18 -11.12 13.28 1.36
C ARG A 18 -10.42 14.25 2.30
N VAL A 19 -10.81 14.28 3.57
CA VAL A 19 -10.23 15.18 4.58
C VAL A 19 -8.81 14.75 4.90
N ALA A 20 -8.58 13.45 5.16
CA ALA A 20 -7.24 12.93 5.38
C ALA A 20 -6.32 13.14 4.17
N GLY A 21 -6.83 12.94 2.95
CA GLY A 21 -6.07 13.20 1.72
C GLY A 21 -5.66 14.66 1.59
N LYS A 22 -6.55 15.61 1.95
CA LYS A 22 -6.25 17.04 1.93
C LYS A 22 -5.16 17.41 2.94
N GLU A 23 -5.24 16.88 4.16
CA GLU A 23 -4.24 17.13 5.21
C GLU A 23 -2.88 16.53 4.85
N LEU A 24 -2.86 15.31 4.32
CA LEU A 24 -1.64 14.67 3.85
C LEU A 24 -0.98 15.46 2.71
N ALA A 25 -1.77 15.93 1.74
CA ALA A 25 -1.26 16.74 0.63
C ALA A 25 -0.73 18.12 1.07
N SER A 26 -1.21 18.63 2.21
CA SER A 26 -0.76 19.92 2.78
C SER A 26 0.42 19.77 3.73
N SER A 27 0.77 18.54 4.13
CA SER A 27 1.88 18.26 5.02
C SER A 27 3.21 18.26 4.23
N PRO A 28 4.34 18.63 4.86
CA PRO A 28 5.65 18.55 4.22
C PRO A 28 5.86 17.16 3.64
N SER A 29 6.29 17.10 2.37
CA SER A 29 6.61 15.84 1.71
C SER A 29 7.56 15.04 2.59
N ALA A 30 7.11 13.90 3.10
CA ALA A 30 8.04 12.90 3.58
C ALA A 30 8.98 12.56 2.42
N GLU A 31 10.26 12.32 2.70
CA GLU A 31 11.16 11.79 1.68
C GLU A 31 10.65 10.40 1.26
N LEU A 32 9.95 10.35 0.13
CA LEU A 32 9.40 9.13 -0.43
C LEU A 32 10.46 8.44 -1.30
N SER A 33 11.67 8.27 -0.76
CA SER A 33 12.83 7.67 -1.42
C SER A 33 12.62 6.21 -1.86
N GLN A 34 11.53 5.57 -1.41
CA GLN A 34 11.16 4.20 -1.73
C GLN A 34 10.01 4.09 -2.75
N ILE A 35 9.52 5.19 -3.32
CA ILE A 35 8.48 5.10 -4.35
C ILE A 35 9.08 4.48 -5.62
N PRO A 36 8.51 3.38 -6.14
CA PRO A 36 8.97 2.80 -7.39
C PRO A 36 8.76 3.79 -8.53
N GLU A 37 9.75 3.89 -9.44
CA GLU A 37 9.70 4.75 -10.63
C GLU A 37 8.45 4.51 -11.49
N ASN A 38 7.89 3.29 -11.44
CA ASN A 38 6.67 2.93 -12.13
C ASN A 38 5.73 2.11 -11.22
N PRO A 39 4.83 2.77 -10.46
CA PRO A 39 3.95 2.09 -9.51
C PRO A 39 2.95 1.16 -10.18
N ILE A 40 2.49 1.45 -11.40
CA ILE A 40 1.59 0.57 -12.16
C ILE A 40 2.31 -0.73 -12.52
N ARG A 41 3.52 -0.63 -13.07
CA ARG A 41 4.34 -1.80 -13.40
C ARG A 41 4.60 -2.64 -12.16
N ARG A 42 4.97 -1.99 -11.04
CA ARG A 42 5.22 -2.66 -9.76
C ARG A 42 3.98 -3.38 -9.23
N LEU A 43 2.79 -2.78 -9.37
CA LEU A 43 1.53 -3.42 -9.00
C LEU A 43 1.29 -4.72 -9.79
N HIS A 44 1.56 -4.71 -11.11
CA HIS A 44 1.45 -5.92 -11.93
C HIS A 44 2.48 -6.99 -11.56
N GLU A 45 3.73 -6.59 -11.35
CA GLU A 45 4.81 -7.49 -10.92
C GLU A 45 4.49 -8.14 -9.57
N ASN A 46 4.08 -7.34 -8.58
CA ASN A 46 3.66 -7.82 -7.27
C ASN A 46 2.51 -8.82 -7.37
N GLY A 47 1.48 -8.51 -8.18
CA GLY A 47 0.36 -9.43 -8.39
C GLY A 47 0.79 -10.79 -8.95
N ARG A 48 1.74 -10.82 -9.90
CA ARG A 48 2.31 -12.08 -10.42
C ARG A 48 3.06 -12.87 -9.35
N VAL A 49 3.84 -12.18 -8.52
CA VAL A 49 4.61 -12.81 -7.44
C VAL A 49 3.68 -13.39 -6.38
N ILE A 50 2.68 -12.64 -5.95
CA ILE A 50 1.68 -13.09 -4.98
C ILE A 50 0.94 -14.32 -5.49
N GLN A 51 0.45 -14.30 -6.74
CA GLN A 51 -0.23 -15.44 -7.34
C GLN A 51 0.67 -16.69 -7.37
N LYS A 52 1.94 -16.52 -7.78
CA LYS A 52 2.91 -17.62 -7.80
C LYS A 52 3.13 -18.19 -6.40
N LEU A 53 3.30 -17.33 -5.39
CA LEU A 53 3.52 -17.75 -4.01
C LEU A 53 2.30 -18.47 -3.46
N TYR A 54 1.09 -17.94 -3.66
CA TYR A 54 -0.15 -18.58 -3.25
C TYR A 54 -0.26 -20.01 -3.78
N LEU A 55 -0.05 -20.21 -5.09
CA LEU A 55 -0.12 -21.55 -5.69
C LEU A 55 0.95 -22.50 -5.13
N ALA A 56 2.17 -22.00 -4.94
CA ALA A 56 3.25 -22.78 -4.36
C ALA A 56 2.97 -23.16 -2.89
N THR A 57 2.40 -22.25 -2.10
CA THR A 57 2.06 -22.50 -0.70
C THR A 57 0.88 -23.44 -0.54
N VAL A 58 -0.12 -23.39 -1.43
CA VAL A 58 -1.21 -24.36 -1.48
C VAL A 58 -0.66 -25.75 -1.78
N ALA A 59 0.19 -25.89 -2.79
CA ALA A 59 0.79 -27.19 -3.13
C ALA A 59 1.64 -27.77 -1.99
N ALA A 60 2.43 -26.93 -1.29
CA ALA A 60 3.20 -27.35 -0.13
C ALA A 60 2.29 -27.78 1.04
N ALA A 61 1.19 -27.05 1.28
CA ALA A 61 0.21 -27.40 2.31
C ALA A 61 -0.49 -28.74 2.01
N GLU A 62 -0.88 -28.97 0.74
CA GLU A 62 -1.48 -30.23 0.29
C GLU A 62 -0.53 -31.42 0.41
N ALA A 63 0.78 -31.19 0.32
CA ALA A 63 1.82 -32.18 0.53
C ALA A 63 2.19 -32.40 2.02
N GLU A 64 1.44 -31.80 2.94
CA GLU A 64 1.71 -31.83 4.40
C GLU A 64 3.10 -31.28 4.78
N GLU A 65 3.68 -30.41 3.95
CA GLU A 65 4.95 -29.75 4.24
C GLU A 65 4.77 -28.64 5.28
N GLN A 66 5.85 -28.33 6.02
CA GLN A 66 5.85 -27.19 6.93
C GLN A 66 5.84 -25.89 6.13
N ILE A 67 4.76 -25.11 6.27
CA ILE A 67 4.65 -23.76 5.72
C ILE A 67 4.78 -22.71 6.83
N THR A 68 5.18 -21.50 6.44
CA THR A 68 5.34 -20.39 7.40
C THR A 68 3.98 -19.81 7.81
N PRO A 69 3.84 -19.19 9.00
CA PRO A 69 2.59 -18.51 9.39
C PRO A 69 2.13 -17.43 8.39
N ALA A 70 3.05 -16.76 7.71
CA ALA A 70 2.72 -15.80 6.66
C ALA A 70 2.15 -16.46 5.40
N ALA A 71 2.58 -17.69 5.08
CA ALA A 71 2.06 -18.48 3.98
C ALA A 71 0.65 -19.01 4.28
N GLU A 72 0.41 -19.50 5.51
CA GLU A 72 -0.92 -19.88 5.98
C GLU A 72 -1.89 -18.70 5.90
N TRP A 73 -1.47 -17.53 6.40
CA TRP A 73 -2.27 -16.31 6.29
C TRP A 73 -2.62 -15.97 4.84
N LEU A 74 -1.68 -16.12 3.90
CA LEU A 74 -1.94 -15.85 2.48
C LEU A 74 -2.99 -16.82 1.90
N ILE A 75 -2.96 -18.09 2.29
CA ILE A 75 -3.97 -19.07 1.86
C ILE A 75 -5.36 -18.63 2.34
N ASP A 76 -5.48 -18.31 3.63
CA ASP A 76 -6.76 -17.92 4.23
C ASP A 76 -7.31 -16.60 3.66
N ASN A 77 -6.43 -15.67 3.28
CA ASN A 77 -6.79 -14.30 2.91
C ASN A 77 -6.65 -13.98 1.41
N ASN A 78 -6.36 -14.97 0.57
CA ASN A 78 -6.09 -14.74 -0.86
C ASN A 78 -7.21 -13.98 -1.58
N HIS A 79 -8.47 -14.24 -1.20
CA HIS A 79 -9.64 -13.55 -1.75
C HIS A 79 -9.61 -12.02 -1.51
N MET A 80 -9.18 -11.56 -0.33
CA MET A 80 -9.02 -10.13 -0.05
C MET A 80 -7.87 -9.53 -0.83
N VAL A 81 -6.77 -10.26 -0.98
CA VAL A 81 -5.60 -9.80 -1.72
C VAL A 81 -5.92 -9.62 -3.20
N GLU A 82 -6.60 -10.59 -3.82
CA GLU A 82 -7.04 -10.50 -5.21
C GLU A 82 -8.01 -9.35 -5.43
N GLU A 83 -8.97 -9.15 -4.53
CA GLU A 83 -9.91 -8.04 -4.61
C GLU A 83 -9.20 -6.68 -4.48
N ASN A 84 -8.26 -6.54 -3.54
CA ASN A 84 -7.44 -5.34 -3.41
C ASN A 84 -6.61 -5.07 -4.67
N LEU A 85 -6.00 -6.11 -5.26
CA LEU A 85 -5.25 -5.99 -6.52
C LEU A 85 -6.16 -5.56 -7.68
N ARG A 86 -7.39 -6.09 -7.75
CA ARG A 86 -8.38 -5.71 -8.77
C ARG A 86 -8.76 -4.23 -8.63
N GLN A 87 -9.14 -3.79 -7.43
CA GLN A 87 -9.50 -2.39 -7.17
C GLN A 87 -8.36 -1.43 -7.48
N LEU A 88 -7.12 -1.79 -7.09
CA LEU A 88 -5.94 -0.97 -7.41
C LEU A 88 -5.67 -0.91 -8.91
N ARG A 89 -5.84 -2.00 -9.66
CA ARG A 89 -5.69 -1.98 -11.12
C ARG A 89 -6.72 -1.07 -11.80
N GLU A 90 -7.94 -1.05 -11.29
CA GLU A 90 -9.02 -0.18 -11.81
C GLU A 90 -8.80 1.29 -11.44
N GLY A 91 -8.39 1.56 -10.20
CA GLY A 91 -8.17 2.91 -9.67
C GLY A 91 -6.86 3.57 -10.11
N MET A 92 -5.77 2.81 -10.24
CA MET A 92 -4.43 3.32 -10.54
C MET A 92 -4.17 3.43 -12.05
N ASN A 93 -5.07 4.07 -12.79
CA ASN A 93 -4.81 4.36 -14.21
C ASN A 93 -3.85 5.57 -14.36
N ARG A 94 -3.19 5.67 -15.53
CA ARG A 94 -2.26 6.78 -15.82
C ARG A 94 -2.91 8.16 -15.72
N ALA A 95 -4.21 8.28 -15.98
CA ALA A 95 -4.92 9.55 -15.88
C ALA A 95 -5.10 9.98 -14.42
N PHE A 96 -5.41 9.04 -13.53
CA PHE A 96 -5.47 9.26 -12.08
C PHE A 96 -4.11 9.67 -11.52
N LEU A 97 -3.04 8.94 -11.85
CA LEU A 97 -1.70 9.26 -11.36
C LEU A 97 -1.23 10.65 -11.80
N ARG A 98 -1.57 11.09 -13.01
CA ARG A 98 -1.27 12.46 -13.49
C ARG A 98 -2.06 13.56 -12.78
N ARG A 99 -3.17 13.22 -12.12
CA ARG A 99 -3.99 14.15 -11.32
C ARG A 99 -3.54 14.22 -9.87
N LEU A 100 -2.60 13.37 -9.45
CA LEU A 100 -2.05 13.47 -8.11
C LEU A 100 -1.30 14.80 -7.98
N PRO A 101 -1.44 15.50 -6.84
CA PRO A 101 -0.69 16.71 -6.59
C PRO A 101 0.80 16.39 -6.64
N ILE A 102 1.51 17.00 -7.59
CA ILE A 102 2.96 16.96 -7.62
C ILE A 102 3.38 17.85 -6.45
N GLN A 103 4.01 17.28 -5.42
CA GLN A 103 4.68 18.08 -4.40
C GLN A 103 5.75 18.90 -5.12
N ASN A 104 5.49 20.20 -5.29
CA ASN A 104 6.36 21.11 -6.01
C ASN A 104 7.68 21.22 -5.23
N PRO A 105 8.85 20.93 -5.83
CA PRO A 105 10.14 21.04 -5.15
C PRO A 105 10.53 22.49 -4.80
N HIS A 106 9.69 23.49 -5.11
CA HIS A 106 9.95 24.90 -4.86
C HIS A 106 8.87 25.59 -4.00
N PHE A 107 8.57 25.05 -2.81
CA PHE A 107 7.90 25.83 -1.76
C PHE A 107 8.94 26.27 -0.71
N PRO A 108 9.46 27.52 -0.77
CA PRO A 108 10.23 28.05 0.35
C PRO A 108 9.30 28.24 1.56
N SER A 109 9.73 27.67 2.70
CA SER A 109 9.06 27.70 4.00
C SER A 109 8.97 29.10 4.66
N LYS A 110 8.89 30.17 3.87
CA LYS A 110 8.78 31.56 4.34
C LYS A 110 7.64 32.30 3.63
N ALA A 111 6.41 31.94 3.94
CA ALA A 111 5.24 32.77 3.63
C ALA A 111 4.10 32.60 4.66
N LEU A 112 4.43 32.35 5.93
CA LEU A 112 3.46 32.41 7.05
C LEU A 112 3.91 33.38 8.16
N ILE A 113 4.64 34.44 7.81
CA ILE A 113 4.75 35.63 8.66
C ILE A 113 4.40 36.84 7.82
N SER A 114 3.09 37.07 7.66
CA SER A 114 2.48 38.36 7.35
C SER A 114 1.04 38.10 6.93
N LEU A 115 0.10 38.20 7.87
CA LEU A 115 -1.07 39.08 7.78
C LEU A 115 -1.95 38.87 9.02
N SER A 116 -1.98 39.93 9.84
CA SER A 116 -2.92 40.36 10.89
C SER A 116 -3.40 39.37 11.95
#